data_AF-A0A919ITI6-F1
#
_entry.id   AF-A0A919ITI6-F1
#
_cell.length_a   1.000
_cell.length_b   1.000
_cell.length_c   1.000
_cell.angle_alpha   90.00
_cell.angle_beta   90.00
_cell.angle_gamma   90.00
#
_symmetry.space_group_name_H-M   'P 1'
#
loop_
_entity.id
_entity.type
_entity.pdbx_description
1 polymer ?
#
loop_
_entity_poly.entity_id
_entity_poly.type
_entity_poly.pdbx_seq_one_letter_code
_entity_poly.pdbx_strand_id
1 'polypeptide(L)'
;MGRMSKVIAELYSLPLFAENARISHAMRGVEVAVPEGSAGLHLVRGVPLLHPEEQVFQAMLDGWRNQQLARNLSFGTIEPRERLVRRFRNYTDAGPWAWSAADADAFFAEARAVKHVSHATLLGYQTTLRQFCDYITDPHYGWPDECQNRFGTHPIQVCTEWNTGRHVQEALGRPGKRALTHDELQALFDYADERAVAAQSSGRKGWSSAFPDSVLLKTAYAWGLRRNEAAHLDLCDLANNPKAPEFDGYGIIRVRYGKAMRGSPPKRRSVLTVPLFDWAVDALKQWVEELRPALAEPGNSSLWPSSATTSSAPGR
;
A
#
# COMPACT_ATOMS: atom_id res chain seq x y z
N MET A 1 39.72 1.56 -29.81
CA MET A 1 39.90 0.35 -30.66
C MET A 1 38.48 -0.05 -31.09
N GLY A 2 37.99 0.25 -32.28
CA GLY A 2 38.43 -0.20 -33.61
C GLY A 2 37.22 -0.91 -34.25
N ARG A 3 36.73 -0.37 -35.38
CA ARG A 3 35.52 -0.73 -36.17
C ARG A 3 35.28 -2.23 -36.42
N MET A 4 34.00 -2.63 -36.60
CA MET A 4 33.45 -3.50 -37.68
C MET A 4 31.89 -3.55 -37.57
N SER A 5 31.12 -2.87 -38.44
CA SER A 5 30.49 -3.30 -39.73
C SER A 5 29.26 -4.23 -39.60
N LYS A 6 28.00 -3.70 -39.69
CA LYS A 6 26.98 -3.77 -40.80
C LYS A 6 25.91 -4.89 -40.67
N VAL A 7 24.60 -4.57 -40.50
CA VAL A 7 23.46 -4.53 -41.50
C VAL A 7 22.52 -5.76 -41.27
N ILE A 8 21.18 -5.72 -41.06
CA ILE A 8 19.95 -5.43 -41.89
C ILE A 8 18.71 -5.40 -40.94
N ALA A 9 17.86 -4.36 -40.90
CA ALA A 9 16.46 -4.21 -41.43
C ALA A 9 15.48 -5.39 -41.17
N GLU A 10 14.16 -5.30 -41.00
CA GLU A 10 13.07 -4.31 -40.90
C GLU A 10 11.83 -5.20 -40.64
N LEU A 11 10.82 -4.79 -39.85
CA LEU A 11 9.42 -5.24 -39.99
C LEU A 11 8.51 -4.41 -39.07
N TYR A 12 8.04 -3.27 -39.58
CA TYR A 12 6.85 -2.54 -39.10
C TYR A 12 5.93 -2.35 -40.29
N SER A 13 4.70 -2.88 -40.22
CA SER A 13 3.51 -2.34 -40.90
C SER A 13 2.32 -3.28 -40.72
N LEU A 14 1.27 -2.86 -40.00
CA LEU A 14 0.00 -2.36 -40.58
C LEU A 14 -1.07 -2.08 -39.48
N PRO A 15 -2.07 -1.22 -39.75
CA PRO A 15 -2.98 -0.58 -38.77
C PRO A 15 -4.46 -1.05 -38.90
N LEU A 16 -5.38 -0.32 -38.21
CA LEU A 16 -6.85 -0.44 -38.12
C LEU A 16 -7.32 -1.36 -36.97
N PHE A 17 -8.22 -0.96 -36.06
CA PHE A 17 -9.52 -0.33 -36.27
C PHE A 17 -9.90 0.66 -35.16
N ALA A 18 -10.48 1.79 -35.56
CA ALA A 18 -11.32 2.64 -34.73
C ALA A 18 -12.75 2.51 -35.25
N GLU A 19 -13.72 2.26 -34.37
CA GLU A 19 -15.13 2.34 -34.74
C GLU A 19 -15.96 3.00 -33.64
N ASN A 20 -16.78 3.95 -34.08
CA ASN A 20 -17.58 4.88 -33.31
C ASN A 20 -18.81 4.19 -32.71
N ALA A 21 -19.01 4.33 -31.39
CA ALA A 21 -20.31 4.13 -30.76
C ALA A 21 -20.90 5.49 -30.36
N ARG A 22 -21.81 6.01 -31.19
CA ARG A 22 -22.74 7.09 -30.81
C ARG A 22 -23.77 6.50 -29.84
N ILE A 23 -23.81 6.98 -28.61
CA ILE A 23 -24.90 6.68 -27.67
C ILE A 23 -25.79 7.91 -27.57
N SER A 24 -27.00 7.79 -28.10
CA SER A 24 -28.10 8.74 -27.97
C SER A 24 -28.49 8.90 -26.49
N HIS A 25 -28.47 10.13 -26.00
CA HIS A 25 -28.84 10.47 -24.64
C HIS A 25 -30.37 10.55 -24.52
N ALA A 26 -30.99 9.53 -23.91
CA ALA A 26 -32.35 9.62 -23.41
C ALA A 26 -32.30 10.02 -21.92
N MET A 27 -32.72 11.25 -21.62
CA MET A 27 -32.88 11.76 -20.26
C MET A 27 -33.98 10.96 -19.53
N ARG A 28 -33.57 9.97 -18.73
CA ARG A 28 -34.39 9.45 -17.63
C ARG A 28 -34.15 10.34 -16.42
N GLY A 29 -35.24 10.70 -15.72
CA GLY A 29 -35.19 11.50 -14.50
C GLY A 29 -34.15 10.96 -13.54
N VAL A 30 -33.33 11.85 -13.00
CA VAL A 30 -32.33 11.52 -11.98
C VAL A 30 -33.11 11.18 -10.71
N GLU A 31 -33.40 9.90 -10.49
CA GLU A 31 -33.49 9.41 -9.12
C GLU A 31 -32.18 9.79 -8.45
N VAL A 32 -32.25 10.65 -7.43
CA VAL A 32 -31.07 11.00 -6.64
C VAL A 32 -30.62 9.70 -5.98
N ALA A 33 -29.58 9.08 -6.56
CA ALA A 33 -29.03 7.85 -6.05
C ALA A 33 -28.61 8.07 -4.60
N VAL A 34 -29.19 7.30 -3.68
CA VAL A 34 -28.87 7.36 -2.26
C VAL A 34 -27.40 6.95 -2.10
N PRO A 35 -26.52 7.78 -1.52
CA PRO A 35 -25.13 7.42 -1.33
C PRO A 35 -24.98 6.11 -0.52
N GLU A 36 -24.04 5.24 -0.88
CA GLU A 36 -23.83 3.90 -0.27
C GLU A 36 -23.61 3.91 1.26
N GLY A 37 -23.21 5.06 1.82
CA GLY A 37 -23.05 5.27 3.26
C GLY A 37 -24.26 5.91 3.95
N SER A 38 -25.40 6.03 3.30
CA SER A 38 -26.54 6.77 3.87
C SER A 38 -27.27 5.95 4.92
N ALA A 39 -27.68 6.61 6.01
CA ALA A 39 -28.43 5.98 7.11
C ALA A 39 -29.64 5.18 6.62
N GLY A 40 -30.38 5.70 5.63
CA GLY A 40 -31.56 5.04 5.06
C GLY A 40 -31.30 3.70 4.35
N LEU A 41 -30.05 3.39 3.99
CA LEU A 41 -29.67 2.08 3.45
C LEU A 41 -29.34 1.06 4.55
N HIS A 42 -28.91 1.54 5.73
CA HIS A 42 -28.45 0.70 6.83
C HIS A 42 -29.46 0.59 7.97
N LEU A 43 -30.43 1.51 8.04
CA LEU A 43 -31.49 1.54 9.05
C LEU A 43 -32.85 1.60 8.36
N VAL A 44 -33.65 0.54 8.52
CA VAL A 44 -35.01 0.50 8.01
C VAL A 44 -35.90 1.45 8.83
N ARG A 45 -36.56 2.38 8.15
CA ARG A 45 -37.48 3.34 8.80
C ARG A 45 -38.63 2.60 9.50
N GLY A 46 -38.93 3.02 10.74
CA GLY A 46 -40.12 2.56 11.48
C GLY A 46 -39.97 1.26 12.27
N VAL A 47 -38.80 0.62 12.27
CA VAL A 47 -38.55 -0.58 13.09
C VAL A 47 -37.90 -0.19 14.42
N PRO A 48 -38.50 -0.54 15.58
CA PRO A 48 -37.86 -0.38 16.88
C PRO A 48 -36.59 -1.24 16.97
N LEU A 49 -35.47 -0.64 17.38
CA LEU A 49 -34.22 -1.36 17.59
C LEU A 49 -34.12 -1.78 19.06
N LEU A 50 -33.79 -3.05 19.32
CA LEU A 50 -33.62 -3.59 20.67
C LEU A 50 -32.42 -2.96 21.41
N HIS A 51 -31.37 -2.61 20.67
CA HIS A 51 -30.17 -1.92 21.17
C HIS A 51 -29.82 -0.76 20.23
N PRO A 52 -30.55 0.37 20.30
CA PRO A 52 -30.46 1.42 19.30
C PRO A 52 -29.06 2.01 19.19
N GLU A 53 -28.34 2.17 20.30
CA GLU A 53 -26.98 2.73 20.28
C GLU A 53 -25.98 1.83 19.54
N GLU A 54 -25.96 0.53 19.84
CA GLU A 54 -25.03 -0.41 19.23
C GLU A 54 -25.34 -0.60 17.74
N GLN A 55 -26.63 -0.73 17.40
CA GLN A 55 -27.07 -0.94 16.03
C GLN A 55 -26.82 0.29 15.14
N VAL A 56 -27.12 1.50 15.64
CA VAL A 56 -26.85 2.74 14.87
C VAL A 56 -25.35 2.94 14.70
N PHE A 57 -24.54 2.71 15.75
CA PHE A 57 -23.09 2.82 15.64
C PHE A 57 -22.51 1.81 14.64
N GLN A 58 -22.98 0.56 14.67
CA GLN A 58 -22.54 -0.46 13.72
C GLN A 58 -22.93 -0.07 12.28
N ALA A 59 -24.17 0.40 12.07
CA ALA A 59 -24.65 0.90 10.79
C ALA A 59 -23.82 2.09 10.26
N MET A 60 -23.38 3.01 11.14
CA MET A 60 -22.47 4.10 10.75
C MET A 60 -21.13 3.57 10.23
N LEU A 61 -20.56 2.55 10.88
CA LEU A 61 -19.30 1.94 10.46
C LEU A 61 -19.46 1.20 9.13
N ASP A 62 -20.55 0.46 8.94
CA ASP A 62 -20.83 -0.27 7.71
C ASP A 62 -21.06 0.70 6.53
N GLY A 63 -21.80 1.79 6.76
CA GLY A 63 -21.93 2.85 5.76
C GLY A 63 -20.60 3.54 5.45
N TRP A 64 -19.75 3.78 6.46
CA TRP A 64 -18.43 4.39 6.24
C TRP A 64 -17.48 3.46 5.50
N ARG A 65 -17.58 2.14 5.74
CA ARG A 65 -16.88 1.11 4.99
C ARG A 65 -17.26 1.17 3.51
N ASN A 66 -18.57 1.19 3.21
CA ASN A 66 -19.06 1.26 1.84
C ASN A 66 -18.64 2.56 1.14
N GLN A 67 -18.70 3.69 1.84
CA GLN A 67 -18.22 4.98 1.32
C GLN A 67 -16.73 4.96 0.96
N GLN A 68 -15.91 4.29 1.76
CA GLN A 68 -14.49 4.16 1.49
C GLN A 68 -14.20 3.19 0.34
N LEU A 69 -14.95 2.10 0.22
CA LEU A 69 -14.85 1.16 -0.91
C LEU A 69 -15.21 1.84 -2.24
N ALA A 70 -16.27 2.65 -2.25
CA ALA A 70 -16.66 3.45 -3.43
C ALA A 70 -15.56 4.42 -3.89
N ARG A 71 -14.61 4.76 -3.01
CA ARG A 71 -13.44 5.62 -3.29
C ARG A 71 -12.17 4.83 -3.64
N ASN A 72 -12.31 3.52 -3.91
CA ASN A 72 -11.22 2.60 -4.24
C ASN A 72 -10.14 2.51 -3.13
N LEU A 73 -10.53 2.59 -1.85
CA LEU A 73 -9.61 2.30 -0.75
C LEU A 73 -9.53 0.79 -0.53
N SER A 74 -8.33 0.29 -0.20
CA SER A 74 -8.12 -1.11 0.14
C SER A 74 -8.66 -1.46 1.53
N PHE A 75 -9.04 -2.72 1.75
CA PHE A 75 -9.42 -3.23 3.07
C PHE A 75 -8.33 -3.00 4.13
N GLY A 76 -7.05 -3.15 3.74
CA GLY A 76 -5.91 -2.84 4.62
C GLY A 76 -5.82 -1.37 5.05
N THR A 77 -6.53 -0.46 4.39
CA THR A 77 -6.70 0.95 4.83
C THR A 77 -7.96 1.13 5.67
N ILE A 78 -9.05 0.44 5.32
CA ILE A 78 -10.37 0.60 5.93
C ILE A 78 -10.42 -0.02 7.33
N GLU A 79 -9.95 -1.25 7.50
CA GLU A 79 -10.05 -1.97 8.77
C GLU A 79 -9.28 -1.28 9.92
N PRO A 80 -8.03 -0.77 9.75
CA PRO A 80 -7.37 -0.01 10.80
C PRO A 80 -8.14 1.24 11.22
N ARG A 81 -8.87 1.86 10.27
CA ARG A 81 -9.66 3.05 10.55
C ARG A 81 -10.89 2.74 11.39
N GLU A 82 -11.66 1.72 11.01
CA GLU A 82 -12.79 1.23 11.82
C GLU A 82 -12.34 0.84 13.23
N ARG A 83 -11.21 0.11 13.36
CA ARG A 83 -10.64 -0.25 14.67
C ARG A 83 -10.35 0.97 15.54
N LEU A 84 -9.86 2.06 14.95
CA LEU A 84 -9.61 3.29 15.70
C LEU A 84 -10.92 3.93 16.18
N VAL A 85 -11.94 4.01 15.32
CA VAL A 85 -13.25 4.60 15.67
C VAL A 85 -13.89 3.80 16.81
N ARG A 86 -13.83 2.46 16.75
CA ARG A 86 -14.27 1.59 17.86
C ARG A 86 -13.47 1.84 19.13
N ARG A 87 -12.15 2.02 19.03
CA ARG A 87 -11.31 2.33 20.18
C ARG A 87 -11.66 3.68 20.81
N PHE A 88 -12.03 4.67 20.00
CA PHE A 88 -12.47 5.97 20.50
C PHE A 88 -13.84 5.87 21.18
N ARG A 89 -14.82 5.18 20.57
CA ARG A 89 -16.11 4.87 21.23
C ARG A 89 -15.92 4.21 22.60
N ASN A 90 -15.04 3.20 22.67
CA ASN A 90 -14.79 2.48 23.91
C ASN A 90 -14.03 3.33 24.94
N TYR A 91 -13.27 4.34 24.50
CA TYR A 91 -12.59 5.27 25.40
C TYR A 91 -13.57 6.26 26.05
N THR A 92 -14.54 6.77 25.27
CA THR A 92 -15.53 7.73 25.75
C THR A 92 -16.72 7.07 26.45
N ASP A 93 -16.88 5.76 26.29
CA ASP A 93 -18.08 4.99 26.68
C ASP A 93 -19.38 5.64 26.15
N ALA A 94 -19.31 6.22 24.95
CA ALA A 94 -20.38 7.03 24.37
C ALA A 94 -20.42 6.90 22.84
N GLY A 95 -21.62 7.00 22.27
CA GLY A 95 -21.82 7.00 20.83
C GLY A 95 -21.38 8.30 20.13
N PRO A 96 -21.16 8.29 18.81
CA PRO A 96 -20.69 9.46 18.07
C PRO A 96 -21.53 10.73 18.20
N TRP A 97 -22.82 10.59 18.50
CA TRP A 97 -23.77 11.69 18.72
C TRP A 97 -23.60 12.42 20.06
N ALA A 98 -22.76 11.88 20.96
CA ALA A 98 -22.46 12.47 22.27
C ALA A 98 -20.99 12.86 22.43
N TRP A 99 -20.15 12.67 21.41
CA TRP A 99 -18.74 13.03 21.48
C TRP A 99 -18.54 14.54 21.50
N SER A 100 -17.52 14.97 22.24
CA SER A 100 -17.08 16.36 22.34
C SER A 100 -15.63 16.55 21.91
N ALA A 101 -15.22 17.80 21.68
CA ALA A 101 -13.82 18.13 21.45
C ALA A 101 -12.93 17.74 22.67
N ALA A 102 -13.46 17.85 23.89
CA ALA A 102 -12.73 17.49 25.10
C ALA A 102 -12.42 15.98 25.16
N ASP A 103 -13.34 15.13 24.69
CA ASP A 103 -13.12 13.69 24.59
C ASP A 103 -11.97 13.37 23.63
N ALA A 104 -11.94 14.06 22.49
CA ALA A 104 -10.86 13.92 21.50
C ALA A 104 -9.52 14.39 22.08
N ASP A 105 -9.49 15.53 22.77
CA ASP A 105 -8.30 16.08 23.44
C ASP A 105 -7.73 15.09 24.45
N ALA A 106 -8.59 14.56 25.33
CA ALA A 106 -8.22 13.60 26.36
C ALA A 106 -7.67 12.30 25.74
N PHE A 107 -8.32 11.80 24.67
CA PHE A 107 -7.85 10.61 23.95
C PHE A 107 -6.49 10.82 23.28
N PHE A 108 -6.25 11.98 22.65
CA PHE A 108 -4.97 12.31 22.03
C PHE A 108 -3.88 12.54 23.07
N ALA A 109 -4.21 13.18 24.20
CA ALA A 109 -3.32 13.37 25.32
C ALA A 109 -2.89 12.02 25.92
N GLU A 110 -3.82 11.09 26.18
CA GLU A 110 -3.52 9.74 26.66
C GLU A 110 -2.65 8.97 25.67
N ALA A 111 -2.97 9.04 24.37
CA ALA A 111 -2.18 8.38 23.33
C ALA A 111 -0.71 8.83 23.32
N ARG A 112 -0.47 10.13 23.56
CA ARG A 112 0.89 10.71 23.57
C ARG A 112 1.61 10.52 24.91
N ALA A 113 0.94 10.81 26.02
CA ALA A 113 1.54 10.88 27.35
C ALA A 113 1.66 9.52 28.03
N VAL A 114 0.70 8.61 27.79
CA VAL A 114 0.66 7.28 28.43
C VAL A 114 1.12 6.20 27.45
N LYS A 115 0.55 6.18 26.24
CA LYS A 115 0.84 5.14 25.24
C LYS A 115 2.09 5.44 24.41
N HIS A 116 2.68 6.63 24.58
CA HIS A 116 3.89 7.08 23.88
C HIS A 116 3.88 6.82 22.37
N VAL A 117 2.71 6.96 21.72
CA VAL A 117 2.60 6.72 20.30
C VAL A 117 3.46 7.70 19.51
N SER A 118 3.97 7.27 18.36
CA SER A 118 4.76 8.15 17.50
C SER A 118 3.90 9.34 17.01
N HIS A 119 4.54 10.46 16.70
CA HIS A 119 3.86 11.63 16.13
C HIS A 119 3.06 11.28 14.85
N ALA A 120 3.63 10.44 13.98
CA ALA A 120 2.95 9.96 12.78
C ALA A 120 1.70 9.12 13.10
N THR A 121 1.78 8.30 14.15
CA THR A 121 0.64 7.50 14.62
C THR A 121 -0.47 8.41 15.16
N LEU A 122 -0.12 9.42 15.96
CA LEU A 122 -1.09 10.38 16.51
C LEU A 122 -1.79 11.18 15.41
N LEU A 123 -1.04 11.67 14.42
CA LEU A 123 -1.61 12.33 13.23
C LEU A 123 -2.52 11.39 12.44
N GLY A 124 -2.14 10.11 12.32
CA GLY A 124 -2.99 9.08 11.74
C GLY A 124 -4.31 8.90 12.49
N TYR A 125 -4.28 8.97 13.83
CA TYR A 125 -5.49 8.91 14.64
C TYR A 125 -6.40 10.12 14.41
N GLN A 126 -5.83 11.33 14.52
CA GLN A 126 -6.52 12.59 14.29
C GLN A 126 -7.15 12.66 12.89
N THR A 127 -6.40 12.28 11.86
CA THR A 127 -6.87 12.26 10.46
C THR A 127 -8.02 11.29 10.27
N THR A 128 -7.95 10.11 10.89
CA THR A 128 -8.97 9.07 10.77
C THR A 128 -10.26 9.48 11.48
N LEU A 129 -10.17 9.97 12.73
CA LEU A 129 -11.34 10.42 13.48
C LEU A 129 -12.00 11.63 12.80
N ARG A 130 -11.22 12.59 12.29
CA ARG A 130 -11.75 13.70 11.49
C ARG A 130 -12.54 13.19 10.30
N GLN A 131 -11.99 12.26 9.51
CA GLN A 131 -12.65 11.71 8.32
C GLN A 131 -13.93 10.95 8.63
N PHE A 132 -14.00 10.26 9.77
CA PHE A 132 -15.23 9.61 10.21
C PHE A 132 -16.27 10.66 10.63
N CYS A 133 -15.87 11.67 11.41
CA CYS A 133 -16.74 12.77 11.82
C CYS A 133 -17.25 13.57 10.61
N ASP A 134 -16.41 13.86 9.61
CA ASP A 134 -16.82 14.52 8.36
C ASP A 134 -17.92 13.71 7.65
N TYR A 135 -17.81 12.37 7.65
CA TYR A 135 -18.81 11.50 7.03
C TYR A 135 -20.14 11.46 7.80
N ILE A 136 -20.13 11.31 9.12
CA ILE A 136 -21.37 11.23 9.92
C ILE A 136 -22.03 12.59 10.17
N THR A 137 -21.33 13.69 9.88
CA THR A 137 -21.88 15.06 9.98
C THR A 137 -22.39 15.59 8.64
N ASP A 138 -22.01 14.95 7.52
CA ASP A 138 -22.44 15.37 6.19
C ASP A 138 -23.95 15.06 6.00
N PRO A 139 -24.79 16.10 5.75
CA PRO A 139 -26.23 15.92 5.59
C PRO A 139 -26.62 14.96 4.46
N HIS A 140 -25.77 14.76 3.46
CA HIS A 140 -26.07 13.86 2.34
C HIS A 140 -26.20 12.39 2.77
N TYR A 141 -25.61 12.00 3.91
CA TYR A 141 -25.74 10.64 4.45
C TYR A 141 -26.86 10.50 5.49
N GLY A 142 -27.46 11.59 5.96
CA GLY A 142 -28.63 11.58 6.85
C GLY A 142 -28.39 11.12 8.30
N TRP A 143 -27.13 10.92 8.71
CA TRP A 143 -26.78 10.54 10.09
C TRP A 143 -27.15 11.59 11.15
N PRO A 144 -27.01 12.92 10.91
CA PRO A 144 -27.39 13.92 11.91
C PRO A 144 -28.87 13.84 12.29
N ASP A 145 -29.76 13.78 11.31
CA ASP A 145 -31.21 13.69 11.54
C ASP A 145 -31.60 12.39 12.23
N GLU A 146 -30.99 11.27 11.81
CA GLU A 146 -31.25 9.96 12.40
C GLU A 146 -30.86 9.92 13.89
N CYS A 147 -29.70 10.49 14.23
CA CYS A 147 -29.28 10.61 15.62
C CYS A 147 -30.16 11.58 16.40
N GLN A 148 -30.52 12.74 15.83
CA GLN A 148 -31.35 13.73 16.49
C GLN A 148 -32.72 13.13 16.87
N ASN A 149 -33.32 12.37 15.96
CA ASN A 149 -34.61 11.72 16.17
C ASN A 149 -34.55 10.60 17.21
N ARG A 150 -33.44 9.85 17.28
CA ARG A 150 -33.32 8.68 18.17
C ARG A 150 -32.75 9.00 19.55
N PHE A 151 -31.81 9.92 19.63
CA PHE A 151 -31.00 10.19 20.82
C PHE A 151 -31.15 11.62 21.33
N GLY A 152 -31.89 12.49 20.63
CA GLY A 152 -32.09 13.89 21.03
C GLY A 152 -30.86 14.78 20.79
N THR A 153 -29.81 14.25 20.18
CA THR A 153 -28.55 14.94 19.84
C THR A 153 -27.99 14.40 18.53
N HIS A 154 -26.97 15.04 17.96
CA HIS A 154 -26.40 14.70 16.66
C HIS A 154 -24.87 14.66 16.71
N PRO A 155 -24.21 13.91 15.80
CA PRO A 155 -22.76 13.94 15.68
C PRO A 155 -22.24 15.32 15.31
N ILE A 156 -21.04 15.64 15.79
CA ILE A 156 -20.32 16.87 15.46
C ILE A 156 -18.86 16.58 15.06
N GLN A 157 -18.20 17.55 14.43
CA GLN A 157 -16.77 17.46 14.18
C GLN A 157 -15.97 17.75 15.46
N VAL A 158 -15.43 16.72 16.08
CA VAL A 158 -14.63 16.83 17.32
C VAL A 158 -13.14 17.09 17.06
N CYS A 159 -12.65 16.84 15.84
CA CYS A 159 -11.25 17.06 15.46
C CYS A 159 -11.10 18.41 14.73
N THR A 160 -10.90 19.49 15.47
CA THR A 160 -10.76 20.86 14.97
C THR A 160 -9.30 21.22 14.68
N GLU A 161 -9.04 22.40 14.11
CA GLU A 161 -7.67 22.88 13.95
C GLU A 161 -6.95 23.19 15.27
N TRP A 162 -7.71 23.38 16.36
CA TRP A 162 -7.19 23.76 17.68
C TRP A 162 -6.71 22.56 18.49
N ASN A 163 -7.19 21.35 18.18
CA ASN A 163 -6.81 20.12 18.89
C ASN A 163 -6.13 19.05 18.01
N THR A 164 -5.83 19.37 16.75
CA THR A 164 -5.11 18.46 15.86
C THR A 164 -3.78 19.06 15.42
N GLY A 165 -2.78 18.20 15.21
CA GLY A 165 -1.53 18.61 14.61
C GLY A 165 -1.74 18.94 13.13
N ARG A 166 -1.20 20.08 12.68
CA ARG A 166 -1.18 20.39 11.24
C ARG A 166 -0.14 19.52 10.52
N HIS A 167 -0.55 18.91 9.40
CA HIS A 167 0.35 18.24 8.46
C HIS A 167 1.18 19.27 7.67
N VAL A 168 2.07 20.01 8.34
CA VAL A 168 2.89 21.07 7.69
C VAL A 168 4.18 20.51 7.10
N GLN A 169 4.57 19.27 7.43
CA GLN A 169 5.78 18.64 6.88
C GLN A 169 5.48 17.26 6.30
N GLU A 170 5.73 17.08 5.00
CA GLU A 170 5.69 15.79 4.31
C GLU A 170 6.78 14.83 4.82
N ALA A 171 7.86 15.36 5.39
CA ALA A 171 8.94 14.58 5.99
C ALA A 171 8.73 14.41 7.50
N LEU A 172 7.92 13.42 7.89
CA LEU A 172 7.82 12.94 9.29
C LEU A 172 9.04 12.11 9.73
N GLY A 173 10.15 12.15 8.97
CA GLY A 173 11.38 11.44 9.29
C GLY A 173 12.02 12.04 10.53
N ARG A 174 12.19 11.22 11.58
CA ARG A 174 13.01 11.64 12.73
C ARG A 174 14.43 11.95 12.24
N PRO A 175 15.11 13.00 12.72
CA PRO A 175 16.47 13.35 12.29
C PRO A 175 17.47 12.18 12.35
N GLY A 176 17.29 11.25 13.28
CA GLY A 176 18.13 10.04 13.37
C GLY A 176 17.96 9.03 12.22
N LYS A 177 16.93 9.14 11.38
CA LYS A 177 16.81 8.34 10.14
C LYS A 177 17.49 9.08 8.99
N ARG A 178 18.81 8.90 8.87
CA ARG A 178 19.59 9.36 7.71
C ARG A 178 19.87 8.24 6.72
N ALA A 179 20.28 8.61 5.50
CA ALA A 179 20.87 7.66 4.57
C ALA A 179 22.17 7.07 5.13
N LEU A 180 22.47 5.82 4.78
CA LEU A 180 23.75 5.19 5.10
C LEU A 180 24.89 5.93 4.38
N THR A 181 26.08 5.96 4.98
CA THR A 181 27.29 6.36 4.27
C THR A 181 27.70 5.28 3.28
N HIS A 182 28.64 5.59 2.39
CA HIS A 182 29.19 4.61 1.46
C HIS A 182 29.79 3.41 2.21
N ASP A 183 30.58 3.65 3.26
CA ASP A 183 31.23 2.59 4.04
C ASP A 183 30.22 1.72 4.80
N GLU A 184 29.18 2.33 5.37
CA GLU A 184 28.11 1.59 6.04
C GLU A 184 27.31 0.73 5.06
N LEU A 185 27.11 1.22 3.83
CA LEU A 185 26.44 0.46 2.78
C LEU A 185 27.30 -0.70 2.28
N GLN A 186 28.60 -0.47 2.08
CA GLN A 186 29.55 -1.52 1.72
C GLN A 186 29.55 -2.62 2.80
N ALA A 187 29.69 -2.24 4.07
CA ALA A 187 29.65 -3.18 5.20
C ALA A 187 28.31 -3.96 5.27
N LEU A 188 27.19 -3.33 4.90
CA LEU A 188 25.91 -4.02 4.83
C LEU A 188 25.89 -5.08 3.72
N PHE A 189 26.41 -4.77 2.53
CA PHE A 189 26.48 -5.74 1.43
C PHE A 189 27.47 -6.87 1.72
N ASP A 190 28.65 -6.54 2.26
CA ASP A 190 29.65 -7.53 2.67
C ASP A 190 29.06 -8.49 3.71
N TYR A 191 28.37 -7.96 4.71
CA TYR A 191 27.69 -8.79 5.71
C TYR A 191 26.63 -9.72 5.09
N ALA A 192 25.86 -9.23 4.11
CA ALA A 192 24.85 -10.05 3.43
C ALA A 192 25.51 -11.17 2.59
N ASP A 193 26.63 -10.88 1.92
CA ASP A 193 27.40 -11.87 1.17
C ASP A 193 28.06 -12.91 2.08
N GLU A 194 28.68 -12.47 3.18
CA GLU A 194 29.23 -13.37 4.19
C GLU A 194 28.17 -14.30 4.78
N ARG A 195 26.94 -13.79 4.98
CA ARG A 195 25.82 -14.61 5.44
C ARG A 195 25.44 -15.67 4.42
N ALA A 196 25.43 -15.33 3.14
CA ALA A 196 25.24 -16.28 2.07
C ALA A 196 26.37 -17.33 2.09
N VAL A 197 27.64 -16.93 1.98
CA VAL A 197 28.79 -17.86 1.93
C VAL A 197 28.82 -18.80 3.15
N ALA A 198 28.56 -18.27 4.36
CA ALA A 198 28.48 -19.07 5.57
C ALA A 198 27.32 -20.08 5.53
N ALA A 199 26.16 -19.69 5.00
CA ALA A 199 25.02 -20.59 4.84
C ALA A 199 25.34 -21.73 3.86
N GLN A 200 25.98 -21.43 2.73
CA GLN A 200 26.44 -22.43 1.75
C GLN A 200 27.41 -23.43 2.37
N SER A 201 28.44 -22.92 3.04
CA SER A 201 29.51 -23.71 3.65
C SER A 201 29.01 -24.61 4.78
N SER A 202 27.89 -24.25 5.42
CA SER A 202 27.31 -25.05 6.50
C SER A 202 26.49 -26.27 6.01
N GLY A 203 26.30 -26.45 4.70
CA GLY A 203 25.55 -27.58 4.11
C GLY A 203 24.06 -27.63 4.45
N ARG A 204 23.53 -26.63 5.16
CA ARG A 204 22.12 -26.54 5.56
C ARG A 204 21.32 -25.84 4.47
N LYS A 205 20.02 -26.22 4.35
CA LYS A 205 19.05 -25.62 3.41
C LYS A 205 18.89 -24.09 3.56
N GLY A 206 19.45 -23.45 4.59
CA GLY A 206 19.39 -22.00 4.81
C GLY A 206 20.09 -21.14 3.75
N TRP A 207 20.99 -21.70 2.94
CA TRP A 207 21.60 -20.99 1.80
C TRP A 207 20.56 -20.49 0.79
N SER A 208 19.49 -21.25 0.55
CA SER A 208 18.47 -20.91 -0.45
C SER A 208 17.64 -19.67 -0.09
N SER A 209 17.79 -19.14 1.12
CA SER A 209 17.20 -17.87 1.54
C SER A 209 18.24 -16.74 1.66
N ALA A 210 19.47 -17.05 2.08
CA ALA A 210 20.50 -16.03 2.35
C ALA A 210 21.08 -15.37 1.08
N PHE A 211 21.33 -16.14 0.01
CA PHE A 211 21.85 -15.57 -1.24
C PHE A 211 20.84 -14.64 -1.95
N PRO A 212 19.55 -15.05 -2.14
CA PRO A 212 18.55 -14.15 -2.70
C PRO A 212 18.39 -12.85 -1.90
N ASP A 213 18.48 -12.91 -0.56
CA ASP A 213 18.40 -11.72 0.29
C ASP A 213 19.53 -10.72 0.00
N SER A 214 20.76 -11.20 -0.18
CA SER A 214 21.89 -10.34 -0.58
C SER A 214 21.64 -9.68 -1.94
N VAL A 215 21.24 -10.45 -2.95
CA VAL A 215 20.98 -9.93 -4.30
C VAL A 215 19.79 -8.98 -4.31
N LEU A 216 18.74 -9.24 -3.51
CA LEU A 216 17.58 -8.36 -3.37
C LEU A 216 17.98 -7.01 -2.77
N LEU A 217 18.83 -6.98 -1.74
CA LEU A 217 19.34 -5.74 -1.16
C LEU A 217 20.11 -4.89 -2.18
N LYS A 218 21.03 -5.52 -2.92
CA LYS A 218 21.79 -4.88 -4.00
C LYS A 218 20.85 -4.34 -5.09
N THR A 219 19.86 -5.13 -5.49
CA THR A 219 18.85 -4.75 -6.49
C THR A 219 17.98 -3.59 -6.01
N ALA A 220 17.53 -3.60 -4.76
CA ALA A 220 16.75 -2.51 -4.22
C ALA A 220 17.53 -1.19 -4.19
N TYR A 221 18.82 -1.26 -3.86
CA TYR A 221 19.71 -0.10 -3.85
C TYR A 221 19.99 0.44 -5.25
N ALA A 222 20.53 -0.41 -6.15
CA ALA A 222 20.99 -0.01 -7.48
C ALA A 222 19.88 0.62 -8.35
N TRP A 223 18.65 0.14 -8.23
CA TRP A 223 17.49 0.67 -8.98
C TRP A 223 16.55 1.55 -8.14
N GLY A 224 16.95 1.91 -6.91
CA GLY A 224 16.15 2.79 -6.03
C GLY A 224 14.71 2.29 -5.85
N LEU A 225 14.55 1.00 -5.61
CA LEU A 225 13.25 0.35 -5.51
C LEU A 225 12.70 0.47 -4.09
N ARG A 226 11.40 0.73 -3.99
CA ARG A 226 10.70 0.54 -2.71
C ARG A 226 10.58 -0.95 -2.44
N ARG A 227 10.54 -1.33 -1.16
CA ARG A 227 10.30 -2.73 -0.73
C ARG A 227 9.16 -3.42 -1.48
N ASN A 228 8.01 -2.74 -1.66
CA ASN A 228 6.88 -3.30 -2.39
C ASN A 228 7.16 -3.51 -3.88
N GLU A 229 7.96 -2.63 -4.49
CA GLU A 229 8.33 -2.71 -5.90
C GLU A 229 9.30 -3.87 -6.12
N ALA A 230 10.33 -3.99 -5.26
CA ALA A 230 11.32 -5.07 -5.34
C ALA A 230 10.69 -6.46 -5.11
N ALA A 231 9.79 -6.60 -4.12
CA ALA A 231 9.16 -7.87 -3.79
C ALA A 231 8.20 -8.40 -4.87
N HIS A 232 7.70 -7.54 -5.76
CA HIS A 232 6.77 -7.91 -6.84
C HIS A 232 7.44 -7.93 -8.22
N LEU A 233 8.77 -8.00 -8.31
CA LEU A 233 9.43 -8.15 -9.60
C LEU A 233 9.18 -9.56 -10.16
N ASP A 234 8.83 -9.64 -11.44
CA ASP A 234 8.84 -10.87 -12.23
C ASP A 234 10.03 -10.86 -13.21
N LEU A 235 10.40 -12.03 -13.74
CA LEU A 235 11.45 -12.14 -14.77
C LEU A 235 11.18 -11.25 -16.00
N CYS A 236 9.91 -11.06 -16.37
CA CYS A 236 9.52 -10.22 -17.51
C CYS A 236 9.65 -8.70 -17.25
N ASP A 237 9.89 -8.31 -16.00
CA ASP A 237 10.14 -6.92 -15.63
C ASP A 237 11.58 -6.50 -15.96
N LEU A 238 12.49 -7.46 -16.16
CA LEU A 238 13.84 -7.25 -16.66
C LEU A 238 13.80 -7.02 -18.18
N ALA A 239 14.44 -5.97 -18.65
CA ALA A 239 14.47 -5.66 -20.07
C ALA A 239 15.79 -5.07 -20.55
N ASN A 240 16.01 -5.21 -21.84
CA ASN A 240 17.13 -4.57 -22.52
C ASN A 240 16.95 -3.05 -22.65
N ASN A 241 18.08 -2.34 -22.60
CA ASN A 241 18.16 -0.94 -22.95
C ASN A 241 19.05 -0.81 -24.20
N PRO A 242 18.52 -0.43 -25.38
CA PRO A 242 19.32 -0.24 -26.58
C PRO A 242 20.46 0.78 -26.43
N LYS A 243 20.37 1.68 -25.43
CA LYS A 243 21.40 2.68 -25.12
C LYS A 243 22.44 2.20 -24.09
N ALA A 244 22.24 1.02 -23.50
CA ALA A 244 23.18 0.38 -22.59
C ALA A 244 23.20 -1.13 -22.88
N PRO A 245 23.61 -1.55 -24.10
CA PRO A 245 23.61 -2.95 -24.52
C PRO A 245 24.51 -3.84 -23.66
N GLU A 246 25.51 -3.28 -22.98
CA GLU A 246 26.41 -3.97 -22.06
C GLU A 246 25.69 -4.69 -20.91
N PHE A 247 24.44 -4.31 -20.60
CA PHE A 247 23.64 -4.94 -19.55
C PHE A 247 22.66 -6.00 -20.06
N ASP A 248 22.67 -6.37 -21.34
CA ASP A 248 21.78 -7.37 -21.93
C ASP A 248 20.31 -7.15 -21.52
N GLY A 249 19.63 -8.18 -21.00
CA GLY A 249 18.26 -8.13 -20.47
C GLY A 249 18.09 -7.37 -19.16
N TYR A 250 19.14 -6.75 -18.62
CA TYR A 250 19.16 -6.09 -17.31
C TYR A 250 19.39 -4.58 -17.41
N GLY A 251 19.21 -3.98 -18.60
CA GLY A 251 19.36 -2.55 -18.83
C GLY A 251 18.21 -1.69 -18.27
N ILE A 252 17.05 -2.28 -18.00
CA ILE A 252 15.86 -1.63 -17.44
C ILE A 252 15.14 -2.58 -16.48
N ILE A 253 14.68 -2.06 -15.33
CA ILE A 253 13.67 -2.70 -14.48
C ILE A 253 12.32 -2.00 -14.64
N ARG A 254 11.30 -2.74 -15.07
CA ARG A 254 9.91 -2.28 -15.18
C ARG A 254 9.18 -2.51 -13.86
N VAL A 255 8.89 -1.44 -13.15
CA VAL A 255 8.13 -1.48 -11.89
C VAL A 255 6.63 -1.41 -12.20
N ARG A 256 5.90 -2.47 -11.83
CA ARG A 256 4.43 -2.55 -11.97
C ARG A 256 3.66 -2.02 -10.75
N TYR A 257 4.26 -2.15 -9.56
CA TYR A 257 3.61 -1.88 -8.27
C TYR A 257 4.14 -0.63 -7.55
N GLY A 258 4.31 0.47 -8.30
CA GLY A 258 4.76 1.74 -7.74
C GLY A 258 3.71 2.43 -6.87
N LYS A 259 4.15 3.38 -6.03
CA LYS A 259 3.28 4.12 -5.10
C LYS A 259 2.09 4.75 -5.83
N ALA A 260 0.89 4.28 -5.48
CA ALA A 260 -0.38 4.79 -5.99
C ALA A 260 -0.66 6.23 -5.54
N MET A 261 -1.46 6.96 -6.33
CA MET A 261 -2.13 8.18 -5.84
C MET A 261 -3.41 7.80 -5.07
N ARG A 262 -3.97 8.76 -4.33
CA ARG A 262 -5.19 8.55 -3.55
C ARG A 262 -6.33 8.06 -4.45
N GLY A 263 -6.83 6.85 -4.22
CA GLY A 263 -7.92 6.24 -4.98
C GLY A 263 -7.54 5.77 -6.40
N SER A 264 -6.24 5.65 -6.71
CA SER A 264 -5.75 5.21 -8.01
C SER A 264 -5.04 3.84 -7.94
N PRO A 265 -4.96 3.07 -9.04
CA PRO A 265 -4.15 1.85 -9.08
C PRO A 265 -2.64 2.14 -8.91
N PRO A 266 -1.82 1.10 -8.66
CA PRO A 266 -0.36 1.24 -8.60
C PRO A 266 0.22 1.90 -9.85
N LYS A 267 1.18 2.81 -9.66
CA LYS A 267 1.85 3.49 -10.78
C LYS A 267 2.89 2.59 -11.40
N ARG A 268 2.92 2.56 -12.74
CA ARG A 268 4.01 1.94 -13.49
C ARG A 268 5.15 2.93 -13.70
N ARG A 269 6.39 2.48 -13.59
CA ARG A 269 7.60 3.24 -13.95
C ARG A 269 8.69 2.32 -14.44
N SER A 270 9.61 2.83 -15.24
CA SER A 270 10.83 2.12 -15.64
C SER A 270 12.03 2.77 -14.98
N VAL A 271 12.97 1.94 -14.51
CA VAL A 271 14.25 2.39 -13.94
C VAL A 271 15.35 1.90 -14.85
N LEU A 272 16.18 2.83 -15.33
CA LEU A 272 17.34 2.49 -16.15
C LEU A 272 18.49 2.05 -15.25
N THR A 273 19.22 1.05 -15.70
CA THR A 273 20.48 0.63 -15.08
C THR A 273 21.53 1.69 -15.31
N VAL A 274 22.22 2.07 -14.23
CA VAL A 274 23.30 3.07 -14.27
C VAL A 274 24.62 2.32 -14.35
N PRO A 275 25.58 2.75 -15.20
CA PRO A 275 26.84 2.04 -15.37
C PRO A 275 27.66 1.83 -14.09
N LEU A 276 27.52 2.70 -13.09
CA LEU A 276 28.18 2.56 -11.78
C LEU A 276 27.67 1.37 -10.93
N PHE A 277 26.61 0.69 -11.37
CA PHE A 277 25.99 -0.44 -10.68
C PHE A 277 26.08 -1.75 -11.46
N ASP A 278 27.10 -1.89 -12.31
CA ASP A 278 27.43 -3.14 -13.02
C ASP A 278 27.57 -4.34 -12.07
N TRP A 279 28.22 -4.16 -10.92
CA TRP A 279 28.34 -5.17 -9.87
C TRP A 279 26.98 -5.70 -9.34
N ALA A 280 25.94 -4.86 -9.34
CA ALA A 280 24.59 -5.29 -8.95
C ALA A 280 23.91 -6.07 -10.08
N VAL A 281 24.21 -5.73 -11.34
CA VAL A 281 23.77 -6.50 -12.51
C VAL A 281 24.41 -7.87 -12.52
N ASP A 282 25.71 -7.97 -12.23
CA ASP A 282 26.42 -9.26 -12.17
C ASP A 282 25.83 -10.19 -11.10
N ALA A 283 25.58 -9.65 -9.90
CA ALA A 283 24.92 -10.39 -8.82
C ALA A 283 23.50 -10.85 -9.21
N LEU A 284 22.74 -9.99 -9.91
CA LEU A 284 21.38 -10.31 -10.36
C LEU A 284 21.37 -11.32 -11.52
N LYS A 285 22.32 -11.23 -12.45
CA LYS A 285 22.55 -12.22 -13.52
C LYS A 285 22.83 -13.59 -12.92
N GLN A 286 23.80 -13.67 -12.00
CA GLN A 286 24.13 -14.91 -11.31
C GLN A 286 22.90 -15.52 -10.61
N TRP A 287 22.11 -14.70 -9.91
CA TRP A 287 20.87 -15.16 -9.30
C TRP A 287 19.90 -15.73 -10.33
N VAL A 288 19.58 -14.96 -11.37
CA VAL A 288 18.51 -15.28 -12.33
C VAL A 288 18.87 -16.47 -13.22
N GLU A 289 20.11 -16.53 -13.67
CA GLU A 289 20.56 -17.48 -14.70
C GLU A 289 21.09 -18.78 -14.09
N GLU A 290 21.75 -18.73 -12.93
CA GLU A 290 22.41 -19.90 -12.35
C GLU A 290 21.64 -20.52 -11.18
N LEU A 291 21.16 -19.71 -10.24
CA LEU A 291 20.67 -20.21 -8.94
C LEU A 291 19.16 -20.31 -8.85
N ARG A 292 18.43 -19.29 -9.32
CA ARG A 292 16.97 -19.24 -9.31
C ARG A 292 16.33 -20.44 -10.03
N PRO A 293 16.80 -20.91 -11.21
CA PRO A 293 16.17 -22.03 -11.91
C PRO A 293 16.15 -23.32 -11.10
N ALA A 294 17.10 -23.51 -10.19
CA ALA A 294 17.15 -24.69 -9.30
C ALA A 294 16.22 -24.57 -8.08
N LEU A 295 15.75 -23.36 -7.76
CA LEU A 295 14.97 -23.07 -6.54
C LEU A 295 13.50 -22.74 -6.81
N ALA A 296 13.19 -22.27 -8.03
CA ALA A 296 11.83 -21.92 -8.42
C ALA A 296 11.06 -23.14 -8.93
N GLU A 297 9.80 -23.27 -8.50
CA GLU A 297 8.86 -24.24 -9.09
C GLU A 297 8.64 -23.95 -10.59
N PRO A 298 8.39 -24.97 -11.42
CA PRO A 298 8.08 -24.78 -12.83
C PRO A 298 6.93 -23.79 -13.04
N GLY A 299 7.11 -22.83 -13.93
CA GLY A 299 6.10 -21.79 -14.24
C GLY A 299 6.04 -20.63 -13.24
N ASN A 300 6.83 -20.63 -12.16
CA ASN A 300 6.95 -19.48 -11.29
C ASN A 300 7.72 -18.36 -12.00
N SER A 301 7.09 -17.20 -12.21
CA SER A 301 7.69 -16.03 -12.86
C SER A 301 8.37 -15.06 -11.88
N SER A 302 8.14 -15.20 -10.57
CA SER A 302 8.62 -14.28 -9.55
C SER A 302 10.14 -14.22 -9.55
N LEU A 303 10.72 -13.02 -9.52
CA LEU A 303 12.16 -12.85 -9.41
C LEU A 303 12.67 -13.40 -8.06
N TRP A 304 11.83 -13.37 -7.03
CA TRP A 304 12.10 -13.85 -5.68
C TRP A 304 11.09 -14.94 -5.30
N PRO A 305 11.25 -16.19 -5.79
CA PRO A 305 10.41 -17.29 -5.35
C PRO A 305 10.58 -17.49 -3.83
N SER A 306 9.46 -17.59 -3.11
CA SER A 306 9.52 -18.05 -1.73
C SER A 306 10.02 -19.48 -1.73
N SER A 307 10.99 -19.81 -0.87
CA SER A 307 11.47 -21.17 -0.72
C SER A 307 10.28 -22.08 -0.41
N ALA A 308 10.00 -23.06 -1.26
CA ALA A 308 9.03 -24.08 -0.95
C ALA A 308 9.48 -24.77 0.35
N THR A 309 8.71 -24.59 1.43
CA THR A 309 8.66 -25.57 2.49
C THR A 309 8.20 -26.84 1.82
N THR A 310 9.15 -27.72 1.48
CA THR A 310 8.87 -29.08 1.05
C THR A 310 8.00 -29.70 2.15
N SER A 311 6.69 -29.72 1.94
CA SER A 311 5.82 -30.65 2.66
C SER A 311 6.23 -32.03 2.17
N SER A 312 7.23 -32.61 2.82
CA SER A 312 7.36 -34.05 2.84
C SER A 312 6.18 -34.57 3.65
N ALA A 313 5.04 -34.80 2.99
CA ALA A 313 4.16 -35.86 3.42
C ALA A 313 4.83 -37.16 2.96
N PRO A 314 5.34 -38.01 3.85
CA PRO A 314 5.62 -39.38 3.47
C PRO A 314 4.28 -40.09 3.36
N GLY A 315 4.01 -40.67 2.20
CA GLY A 315 2.89 -41.55 2.02
C GLY A 315 2.98 -42.75 2.96
N ARG A 316 1.93 -42.96 3.75
CA ARG A 316 1.12 -44.18 3.89
C ARG A 316 0.04 -43.95 4.93
#